data_AF-A0A8T4PRA2-F1
#
_entry.id   AF-A0A8T4PRA2-F1
#
_cell.length_a   1.000
_cell.length_b   1.000
_cell.length_c   1.000
_cell.angle_alpha   90.00
_cell.angle_beta   90.00
_cell.angle_gamma   90.00
#
_symmetry.space_group_name_H-M   'P 1'
#
loop_
_entity.id
_entity.type
_entity.pdbx_description
1 polymer ?
#
loop_
_entity_poly.entity_id
_entity_poly.type
_entity_poly.pdbx_seq_one_letter_code
_entity_poly.pdbx_strand_id
1 'polypeptide(L)'
;MDKDAELLDKVIIFLIILVGAILVFSQYLFFRISQSYWTYISVALIVALVGLIAWMLIEKPKEAHHERMAHKHAKIQSDMPWTFTEKLSYGIVAFIAVLIVFNHVQISQASALIGLSSGLTLKTASTKTPVALTGDPTQDAVAIIIPRGTPFYGESLGVSFEDPIRSLEVIAQLDPAYGRTKVQLSTPEERDRYISILTTPTITCEFCCGVKTAVTQDGRPTCGCKHSWAMRGLTAYLIKNYPELSDDEITKEVVKWKGLFFPKQMIQRYVQETQTGQYTPDIAALLLDVDEEKLKEMKQAVASGSQQGSGDTAASINDLPSMVGGC
;
A
#
# COMPACT_ATOMS: atom_id res chain seq x y z
N MET A 1 7.20 31.79 -40.11
CA MET A 1 8.00 30.71 -39.51
C MET A 1 8.50 31.07 -38.11
N ASP A 2 8.81 32.35 -37.79
CA ASP A 2 9.30 32.69 -36.44
C ASP A 2 8.29 32.54 -35.29
N LYS A 3 6.99 32.75 -35.54
CA LYS A 3 5.97 32.66 -34.47
C LYS A 3 5.76 31.23 -33.95
N ASP A 4 5.87 30.24 -34.83
CA ASP A 4 5.68 28.84 -34.46
C ASP A 4 6.87 28.31 -33.66
N ALA A 5 8.08 28.76 -33.98
CA ALA A 5 9.29 28.46 -33.22
C ALA A 5 9.26 29.11 -31.82
N GLU A 6 8.83 30.36 -31.72
CA GLU A 6 8.67 31.04 -30.43
C GLU A 6 7.60 30.37 -29.55
N LEU A 7 6.51 29.89 -30.15
CA LEU A 7 5.47 29.16 -29.44
C LEU A 7 5.96 27.79 -28.96
N LEU A 8 6.70 27.06 -29.79
CA LEU A 8 7.29 25.76 -29.43
C LEU A 8 8.26 25.88 -28.24
N ASP A 9 9.14 26.89 -28.25
CA ASP A 9 10.06 27.18 -27.14
C ASP A 9 9.30 27.42 -25.82
N LYS A 10 8.24 28.22 -25.86
CA LYS A 10 7.40 28.50 -24.67
C LYS A 10 6.70 27.25 -24.15
N VAL A 11 6.21 26.39 -25.04
CA VAL A 11 5.56 25.12 -24.66
C VAL A 11 6.56 24.17 -24.01
N ILE A 12 7.78 24.06 -24.56
CA ILE A 12 8.83 23.20 -23.99
C ILE A 12 9.22 23.69 -22.59
N ILE A 13 9.43 25.01 -22.41
CA ILE A 13 9.74 25.58 -21.09
C ILE A 13 8.60 25.31 -20.10
N PHE A 14 7.35 25.48 -20.52
CA PHE A 14 6.20 25.19 -19.66
C PHE A 14 6.15 23.72 -19.22
N LEU A 15 6.38 22.78 -20.14
CA LEU A 15 6.40 21.35 -19.83
C LEU A 15 7.53 20.98 -18.86
N ILE A 16 8.71 21.57 -19.02
CA ILE A 16 9.84 21.34 -18.10
C ILE A 16 9.49 21.82 -16.68
N ILE A 17 8.88 23.00 -16.55
CA ILE A 17 8.43 23.54 -15.26
C ILE A 17 7.36 22.64 -14.63
N LEU A 18 6.37 22.20 -15.42
CA LEU A 18 5.28 21.35 -14.96
C LEU A 18 5.80 20.00 -14.45
N VAL A 19 6.68 19.34 -15.22
CA VAL A 19 7.29 18.05 -14.83
C VAL A 19 8.15 18.23 -13.57
N GLY A 20 8.93 19.31 -13.48
CA GLY A 20 9.71 19.64 -12.29
C GLY A 20 8.82 19.80 -11.05
N ALA A 21 7.69 20.50 -11.16
CA ALA A 21 6.75 20.68 -10.07
C ALA A 21 6.12 19.36 -9.60
N ILE A 22 5.74 18.49 -10.55
CA ILE A 22 5.18 17.15 -10.24
C ILE A 22 6.21 16.30 -9.51
N LEU A 23 7.48 16.29 -9.95
CA LEU A 23 8.55 15.53 -9.30
C LEU A 23 8.82 16.02 -7.88
N VAL A 24 8.87 17.33 -7.67
CA VAL A 24 9.03 17.93 -6.33
C VAL A 24 7.86 17.54 -5.42
N PHE A 25 6.62 17.64 -5.91
CA PHE A 25 5.44 17.28 -5.13
C PHE A 25 5.39 15.79 -4.79
N SER A 26 5.70 14.91 -5.75
CA SER A 26 5.76 13.46 -5.55
C SER A 26 6.81 13.09 -4.49
N GLN A 27 7.99 13.72 -4.54
CA GLN A 27 9.06 13.47 -3.56
C GLN A 27 8.75 14.07 -2.19
N TYR A 28 8.03 15.19 -2.12
CA TYR A 28 7.52 15.72 -0.85
C TYR A 28 6.55 14.74 -0.18
N LEU A 29 5.64 14.14 -0.94
CA LEU A 29 4.75 13.10 -0.42
C LEU A 29 5.54 11.89 0.08
N PHE A 30 6.55 11.45 -0.67
CA PHE A 30 7.42 10.35 -0.25
C PHE A 30 8.21 10.69 1.01
N PHE A 31 8.75 11.92 1.13
CA PHE A 31 9.44 12.42 2.33
C PHE A 31 8.54 12.41 3.58
N ARG A 32 7.27 12.78 3.42
CA ARG A 32 6.27 12.73 4.49
C ARG A 32 6.05 11.31 5.03
N ILE A 33 6.22 10.30 4.19
CA ILE A 33 5.95 8.89 4.50
C ILE A 33 7.22 8.15 4.93
N SER A 34 8.35 8.45 4.28
CA SER A 34 9.62 7.77 4.41
C SER A 34 10.67 8.72 5.00
N GLN A 35 10.96 8.57 6.29
CA GLN A 35 12.06 9.24 7.01
C GLN A 35 13.44 8.61 6.66
N SER A 36 13.63 8.18 5.42
CA SER A 36 14.88 7.56 4.96
C SER A 36 15.89 8.62 4.54
N TYR A 37 17.18 8.38 4.85
CA TYR A 37 18.30 9.21 4.42
C TYR A 37 18.35 9.39 2.90
N TRP A 38 17.96 8.36 2.14
CA TRP A 38 17.90 8.39 0.68
C TRP A 38 16.90 9.41 0.14
N THR A 39 15.84 9.70 0.88
CA THR A 39 14.84 10.70 0.49
C THR A 39 15.44 12.11 0.52
N TYR A 40 16.32 12.41 1.49
CA TYR A 40 17.00 13.70 1.56
C TYR A 40 17.95 13.92 0.37
N ILE A 41 18.68 12.89 -0.03
CA ILE A 41 19.56 12.93 -1.20
C ILE A 41 18.73 13.16 -2.48
N SER A 42 17.62 12.44 -2.63
CA SER A 42 16.70 12.60 -3.76
C SER A 42 16.18 14.03 -3.89
N VAL A 43 15.69 14.61 -2.79
CA VAL A 43 15.20 16.01 -2.76
C VAL A 43 16.32 16.99 -3.10
N ALA A 44 17.52 16.82 -2.54
CA ALA A 44 18.66 17.70 -2.82
C ALA A 44 19.07 17.67 -4.31
N LEU A 45 19.10 16.48 -4.93
CA LEU A 45 19.41 16.32 -6.36
C LEU A 45 18.36 16.99 -7.25
N ILE A 46 17.08 16.90 -6.91
CA ILE A 46 16.00 17.53 -7.68
C ILE A 46 16.08 19.06 -7.57
N VAL A 47 16.32 19.60 -6.38
CA VAL A 47 16.47 21.05 -6.19
C VAL A 47 17.69 21.56 -6.96
N ALA A 48 18.82 20.87 -6.91
CA ALA A 48 20.01 21.22 -7.67
C ALA A 48 19.74 21.23 -9.18
N LEU A 49 18.99 20.25 -9.68
CA LEU A 49 18.61 20.17 -11.09
C LEU A 49 17.71 21.33 -11.52
N VAL A 50 16.66 21.62 -10.75
CA VAL A 50 15.76 22.75 -11.05
C VAL A 50 16.55 24.06 -11.06
N GLY A 51 17.49 24.23 -10.13
CA GLY A 51 18.41 25.37 -10.10
C GLY A 51 19.29 25.46 -11.35
N LEU A 52 19.85 24.33 -11.82
CA LEU A 52 20.67 24.28 -13.03
C LEU A 52 19.87 24.62 -14.29
N ILE A 53 18.66 24.07 -14.42
CA ILE A 53 17.76 24.38 -15.55
C ILE A 53 17.40 25.87 -15.53
N ALA A 54 17.03 26.42 -14.37
CA ALA A 54 16.71 27.84 -14.23
C ALA A 54 17.92 28.73 -14.57
N TRP A 55 19.12 28.36 -14.13
CA TRP A 55 20.37 29.05 -14.46
C TRP A 55 20.60 29.11 -15.97
N MET A 56 20.51 27.97 -16.66
CA MET A 56 20.71 27.90 -18.11
C MET A 56 19.66 28.70 -18.90
N LEU A 57 18.43 28.81 -18.39
CA LEU A 57 17.39 29.61 -19.04
C LEU A 57 17.63 31.12 -18.91
N ILE A 58 18.28 31.55 -17.82
CA ILE A 58 18.62 32.96 -17.58
C ILE A 58 19.84 33.36 -18.42
N GLU A 59 20.81 32.46 -18.58
CA GLU A 59 22.06 32.71 -19.27
C GLU A 59 21.94 32.48 -20.79
N LYS A 60 20.95 33.09 -21.46
CA LYS A 60 20.93 33.11 -22.93
C LYS A 60 22.12 33.97 -23.41
N PRO A 61 23.09 33.41 -24.15
CA PRO A 61 24.17 34.21 -24.71
C PRO A 61 23.56 35.26 -25.61
N LYS A 62 23.87 36.54 -25.36
CA LYS A 62 23.50 37.63 -26.26
C LYS A 62 24.21 37.35 -27.58
N GLU A 63 23.48 36.81 -28.55
CA GLU A 63 24.02 36.60 -29.89
C GLU A 63 24.44 37.97 -30.43
N ALA A 64 25.75 38.17 -30.51
CA ALA A 64 26.33 39.30 -31.21
C ALA A 64 25.95 39.13 -32.68
N HIS A 65 25.05 39.99 -33.16
CA HIS A 65 24.69 40.12 -34.56
C HIS A 65 25.96 40.39 -35.40
N HIS A 66 26.59 39.33 -35.91
CA HIS A 66 27.63 39.47 -36.92
C HIS A 66 26.97 39.60 -38.29
N GLU A 67 27.13 40.80 -38.84
CA GLU A 67 26.72 41.24 -40.16
C GLU A 67 27.26 40.34 -41.28
N ARG A 68 26.42 40.21 -42.30
CA ARG A 68 26.62 39.51 -43.57
C ARG A 68 28.00 39.77 -44.19
N MET A 69 28.63 38.71 -44.71
CA MET A 69 29.16 38.75 -46.08
C MET A 69 28.86 37.45 -46.82
N ALA A 70 28.30 37.63 -48.01
CA ALA A 70 27.93 36.57 -48.92
C ALA A 70 29.14 36.14 -49.75
N HIS A 71 29.48 34.85 -49.72
CA HIS A 71 30.20 34.22 -50.82
C HIS A 71 29.68 32.81 -51.07
N LYS A 72 29.33 32.56 -52.34
CA LYS A 72 29.10 31.23 -52.93
C LYS A 72 30.34 30.36 -52.68
N HIS A 73 30.16 29.09 -52.31
CA HIS A 73 30.69 27.93 -53.05
C HIS A 73 30.43 26.58 -52.34
N ALA A 74 30.18 25.58 -53.19
CA ALA A 74 30.50 24.15 -53.08
C ALA A 74 29.99 23.34 -51.87
N LYS A 75 29.04 22.46 -52.20
CA LYS A 75 28.45 21.39 -51.42
C LYS A 75 29.51 20.35 -51.02
N ILE A 76 30.10 20.49 -49.83
CA ILE A 76 30.73 19.39 -49.10
C ILE A 76 29.86 19.16 -47.87
N GLN A 77 29.09 18.07 -47.90
CA GLN A 77 28.26 17.62 -46.80
C GLN A 77 29.17 16.93 -45.79
N SER A 78 29.93 17.71 -45.02
CA SER A 78 30.66 17.19 -43.86
C SER A 78 29.67 17.04 -42.71
N ASP A 79 29.71 15.89 -42.02
CA ASP A 79 28.97 15.62 -40.79
C ASP A 79 29.06 16.84 -39.86
N MET A 80 27.97 17.60 -39.78
CA MET A 80 27.98 18.80 -38.97
C MET A 80 28.07 18.37 -37.51
N PRO A 81 28.98 18.97 -36.72
CA PRO A 81 28.98 18.74 -35.28
C PRO A 81 27.62 19.15 -34.75
N TRP A 82 26.99 18.24 -33.99
CA TRP A 82 25.65 18.45 -33.45
C TRP A 82 25.54 19.82 -32.81
N THR A 83 24.44 20.51 -33.11
CA THR A 83 24.18 21.83 -32.56
C THR A 83 24.06 21.73 -31.03
N PHE A 84 24.43 22.81 -30.33
CA PHE A 84 24.38 22.83 -28.87
C PHE A 84 22.97 22.48 -28.35
N THR A 85 21.93 22.93 -29.05
CA THR A 85 20.52 22.61 -28.77
C THR A 85 20.20 21.13 -28.91
N GLU A 86 20.72 20.44 -29.92
CA GLU A 86 20.55 18.98 -30.05
C GLU A 86 21.27 18.24 -28.92
N LYS A 87 22.53 18.60 -28.63
CA LYS A 87 23.26 17.98 -27.50
C LYS A 87 22.52 18.18 -26.18
N LEU A 88 21.93 19.35 -25.98
CA LEU A 88 21.13 19.65 -24.80
C LEU A 88 19.83 18.85 -24.75
N SER A 89 19.10 18.73 -25.87
CA SER A 89 17.84 17.98 -25.90
C SER A 89 18.08 16.49 -25.62
N TYR A 90 19.12 15.89 -26.22
CA TYR A 90 19.47 14.51 -25.96
C TYR A 90 19.96 14.28 -24.52
N GLY A 91 20.68 15.26 -23.95
CA GLY A 91 21.06 15.23 -22.53
C GLY A 91 19.86 15.22 -21.58
N ILE A 92 18.85 16.06 -21.84
CA ILE A 92 17.61 16.12 -21.04
C ILE A 92 16.82 14.80 -21.16
N VAL A 93 16.67 14.26 -22.36
CA VAL A 93 15.96 12.98 -22.58
C VAL A 93 16.64 11.82 -21.86
N ALA A 94 17.97 11.70 -21.98
CA ALA A 94 18.74 10.68 -21.28
C ALA A 94 18.59 10.80 -19.76
N PHE A 95 18.57 12.03 -19.24
CA PHE A 95 18.41 12.28 -17.82
C PHE A 95 17.00 11.95 -17.29
N ILE A 96 15.94 12.30 -18.04
CA ILE A 96 14.56 11.90 -17.71
C ILE A 96 14.44 10.37 -17.67
N ALA A 97 15.06 9.66 -18.62
CA ALA A 97 15.05 8.19 -18.64
C ALA A 97 15.71 7.61 -17.37
N VAL A 98 16.83 8.18 -16.92
CA VAL A 98 17.49 7.78 -15.67
C VAL A 98 16.59 8.04 -14.46
N LEU A 99 15.90 9.18 -14.39
CA LEU A 99 14.97 9.47 -13.29
C LEU A 99 13.78 8.49 -13.25
N ILE A 100 13.25 8.10 -14.41
CA ILE A 100 12.18 7.09 -14.50
C ILE A 100 12.67 5.75 -13.96
N VAL A 101 13.85 5.28 -14.40
CA VAL A 101 14.44 4.03 -13.91
C VAL A 101 14.70 4.09 -12.41
N PHE A 102 15.27 5.18 -11.91
CA PHE A 102 15.54 5.36 -10.48
C PHE A 102 14.26 5.37 -9.64
N ASN A 103 13.21 6.05 -10.10
CA ASN A 103 11.91 6.04 -9.45
C ASN A 103 11.29 4.62 -9.45
N HIS A 104 11.41 3.89 -10.55
CA HIS A 104 10.95 2.49 -10.62
C HIS A 104 11.72 1.59 -9.63
N VAL A 105 13.04 1.79 -9.49
CA VAL A 105 13.86 1.08 -8.49
C VAL A 105 13.42 1.44 -7.07
N GLN A 106 13.16 2.71 -6.75
CA GLN A 106 12.67 3.11 -5.43
C GLN A 106 11.31 2.47 -5.09
N ILE A 107 10.38 2.40 -6.05
CA ILE A 107 9.09 1.74 -5.88
C ILE A 107 9.27 0.23 -5.66
N SER A 108 10.20 -0.42 -6.40
CA SER A 108 10.50 -1.85 -6.23
C SER A 108 11.13 -2.17 -4.86
N GLN A 109 11.95 -1.26 -4.31
CA GLN A 109 12.52 -1.42 -2.97
C GLN A 109 11.51 -1.09 -1.86
N ALA A 110 10.64 -0.10 -2.07
CA ALA A 110 9.56 0.22 -1.14
C ALA A 110 8.55 -0.95 -1.04
N SER A 111 8.26 -1.63 -2.14
CA SER A 111 7.41 -2.84 -2.13
C SER A 111 8.09 -4.04 -1.47
N ALA A 112 9.42 -4.18 -1.58
CA ALA A 112 10.18 -5.19 -0.83
C ALA A 112 10.21 -4.89 0.70
N LEU A 113 10.28 -3.62 1.09
CA LEU A 113 10.20 -3.17 2.49
C LEU A 113 8.80 -3.32 3.11
N ILE A 114 7.76 -3.46 2.29
CA ILE A 114 6.38 -3.81 2.69
C ILE A 114 6.24 -5.33 2.93
N GLY A 115 7.33 -6.10 2.88
CA GLY A 115 7.36 -7.49 3.38
C GLY A 115 6.84 -8.55 2.40
N LEU A 116 6.54 -8.19 1.15
CA LEU A 116 5.98 -9.13 0.15
C LEU A 116 7.04 -9.90 -0.65
N SER A 117 8.32 -9.80 -0.32
CA SER A 117 9.40 -10.50 -1.04
C SER A 117 10.06 -11.56 -0.17
N SER A 118 9.39 -12.69 0.00
CA SER A 118 10.06 -13.98 0.16
C SER A 118 9.15 -15.06 -0.41
N GLY A 119 9.69 -15.86 -1.33
CA GLY A 119 9.04 -17.07 -1.81
C GLY A 119 8.79 -18.02 -0.64
N LEU A 120 7.63 -17.86 0.00
CA LEU A 120 7.13 -18.70 1.05
C LEU A 120 6.66 -20.01 0.43
N THR A 121 7.54 -21.02 0.43
CA THR A 121 7.07 -22.41 0.32
C THR A 121 6.45 -22.78 1.68
N LEU A 122 5.22 -22.32 1.88
CA LEU A 122 4.48 -22.44 3.14
C LEU A 122 3.88 -23.85 3.28
N LYS A 123 4.49 -24.69 4.11
CA LYS A 123 3.85 -25.90 4.62
C LYS A 123 2.97 -25.54 5.82
N THR A 124 1.85 -24.85 5.58
CA THR A 124 0.85 -24.60 6.63
C THR A 124 -0.13 -25.75 6.64
N ALA A 125 -0.17 -26.47 7.76
CA ALA A 125 -1.12 -27.55 8.06
C ALA A 125 -2.49 -27.00 8.49
N SER A 126 -2.93 -25.89 7.88
CA SER A 126 -4.34 -25.48 7.90
C SER A 126 -4.97 -26.12 6.69
N THR A 127 -6.05 -26.87 6.88
CA THR A 127 -6.81 -27.54 5.83
C THR A 127 -7.30 -26.48 4.84
N LYS A 128 -6.45 -26.17 3.83
CA LYS A 128 -6.71 -25.18 2.78
C LYS A 128 -7.93 -25.65 2.02
N THR A 129 -9.10 -25.24 2.46
CA THR A 129 -10.28 -25.22 1.60
C THR A 129 -10.07 -23.99 0.73
N PRO A 130 -9.65 -24.13 -0.54
CA PRO A 130 -9.46 -22.98 -1.40
C PRO A 130 -10.77 -22.21 -1.45
N VAL A 131 -10.73 -20.92 -1.13
CA VAL A 131 -11.91 -20.06 -1.28
C VAL A 131 -12.26 -20.06 -2.77
N ALA A 132 -13.44 -20.61 -3.09
CA ALA A 132 -13.98 -20.58 -4.43
C ALA A 132 -14.56 -19.18 -4.66
N LEU A 133 -13.91 -18.41 -5.54
CA LEU A 133 -14.36 -17.08 -5.92
C LEU A 133 -15.35 -17.23 -7.08
N THR A 134 -16.47 -16.51 -7.02
CA THR A 134 -17.55 -16.59 -8.00
C THR A 134 -17.38 -15.59 -9.13
N GLY A 135 -16.49 -14.60 -8.96
CA GLY A 135 -16.31 -13.49 -9.88
C GLY A 135 -17.30 -12.34 -9.62
N ASP A 136 -18.25 -12.50 -8.69
CA ASP A 136 -19.02 -11.39 -8.15
C ASP A 136 -18.22 -10.76 -7.00
N PRO A 137 -17.78 -9.50 -7.14
CA PRO A 137 -16.89 -8.87 -6.17
C PRO A 137 -17.53 -8.72 -4.78
N THR A 138 -18.86 -8.68 -4.68
CA THR A 138 -19.56 -8.60 -3.39
C THR A 138 -19.64 -9.96 -2.72
N GLN A 139 -19.97 -11.01 -3.46
CA GLN A 139 -19.97 -12.38 -2.92
C GLN A 139 -18.57 -12.82 -2.52
N ASP A 140 -17.57 -12.49 -3.34
CA ASP A 140 -16.17 -12.76 -3.07
C ASP A 140 -15.69 -11.98 -1.83
N ALA A 141 -16.12 -10.71 -1.69
CA ALA A 141 -15.86 -9.94 -0.49
C ALA A 141 -16.41 -10.63 0.76
N VAL A 142 -17.67 -11.09 0.73
CA VAL A 142 -18.28 -11.78 1.88
C VAL A 142 -17.51 -13.07 2.19
N ALA A 143 -17.15 -13.87 1.18
CA ALA A 143 -16.42 -15.11 1.38
C ALA A 143 -15.02 -14.92 1.97
N ILE A 144 -14.34 -13.83 1.59
CA ILE A 144 -12.99 -13.52 2.08
C ILE A 144 -13.03 -12.85 3.46
N ILE A 145 -13.97 -11.94 3.68
CA ILE A 145 -14.02 -11.09 4.87
C ILE A 145 -14.74 -11.76 6.04
N ILE A 146 -15.74 -12.60 5.76
CA ILE A 146 -16.56 -13.27 6.78
C ILE A 146 -16.11 -14.73 6.87
N PRO A 147 -15.10 -15.05 7.68
CA PRO A 147 -14.68 -16.43 7.88
C PRO A 147 -15.83 -17.24 8.49
N ARG A 148 -15.83 -18.54 8.22
CA ARG A 148 -16.85 -19.50 8.69
C ARG A 148 -16.22 -20.66 9.44
N GLY A 149 -17.03 -21.31 10.27
CA GLY A 149 -16.63 -22.47 11.06
C GLY A 149 -15.78 -22.13 12.29
N THR A 150 -15.02 -23.11 12.74
CA THR A 150 -14.21 -23.03 13.96
C THR A 150 -12.73 -22.90 13.58
N PRO A 151 -12.00 -21.85 14.02
CA PRO A 151 -10.57 -21.74 13.77
C PRO A 151 -9.80 -22.91 14.43
N PHE A 152 -8.54 -23.14 14.04
CA PHE A 152 -7.76 -24.27 14.59
C PHE A 152 -7.53 -24.18 16.11
N TYR A 153 -7.56 -22.96 16.67
CA TYR A 153 -7.54 -22.69 18.12
C TYR A 153 -8.95 -22.54 18.72
N GLY A 154 -9.99 -22.73 17.91
CA GLY A 154 -11.37 -22.47 18.29
C GLY A 154 -11.86 -23.44 19.37
N GLU A 155 -11.52 -24.72 19.23
CA GLU A 155 -11.87 -25.74 20.23
C GLU A 155 -11.20 -25.48 21.58
N SER A 156 -9.92 -25.08 21.60
CA SER A 156 -9.18 -24.84 22.83
C SER A 156 -9.67 -23.60 23.59
N LEU A 157 -10.15 -22.58 22.87
CA LEU A 157 -10.72 -21.37 23.45
C LEU A 157 -12.24 -21.45 23.67
N GLY A 158 -12.93 -22.40 23.02
CA GLY A 158 -14.40 -22.42 22.98
C GLY A 158 -14.99 -21.26 22.17
N VAL A 159 -14.35 -20.92 21.04
CA VAL A 159 -14.74 -19.81 20.15
C VAL A 159 -15.04 -20.32 18.74
N SER A 160 -15.92 -19.62 18.03
CA SER A 160 -16.36 -19.97 16.68
C SER A 160 -16.64 -18.72 15.87
N PHE A 161 -16.32 -18.72 14.58
CA PHE A 161 -16.68 -17.62 13.69
C PHE A 161 -18.19 -17.48 13.52
N GLU A 162 -18.95 -18.54 13.77
CA GLU A 162 -20.43 -18.55 13.73
C GLU A 162 -21.08 -17.87 14.95
N ASP A 163 -20.33 -17.65 16.03
CA ASP A 163 -20.80 -16.93 17.22
C ASP A 163 -19.81 -15.81 17.60
N PRO A 164 -19.74 -14.74 16.79
CA PRO A 164 -18.75 -13.68 16.98
C PRO A 164 -18.96 -12.89 18.27
N ILE A 165 -20.20 -12.81 18.79
CA ILE A 165 -20.50 -12.08 20.04
C ILE A 165 -19.93 -12.84 21.24
N ARG A 166 -20.26 -14.13 21.37
CA ARG A 166 -19.71 -14.94 22.47
C ARG A 166 -18.19 -15.06 22.36
N SER A 167 -17.68 -15.24 21.14
CA SER A 167 -16.25 -15.36 20.91
C SER A 167 -15.50 -14.07 21.28
N LEU A 168 -16.07 -12.90 20.96
CA LEU A 168 -15.54 -11.61 21.39
C LEU A 168 -15.40 -11.54 22.92
N GLU A 169 -16.40 -11.99 23.67
CA GLU A 169 -16.37 -12.02 25.14
C GLU A 169 -15.22 -12.87 25.68
N VAL A 170 -15.03 -14.06 25.10
CA VAL A 170 -13.99 -15.00 25.52
C VAL A 170 -12.59 -14.48 25.19
N ILE A 171 -12.37 -14.09 23.93
CA ILE A 171 -11.05 -13.66 23.45
C ILE A 171 -10.63 -12.36 24.17
N ALA A 172 -11.56 -11.44 24.43
CA ALA A 172 -11.26 -10.23 25.18
C ALA A 172 -10.75 -10.50 26.61
N GLN A 173 -11.11 -11.64 27.23
CA GLN A 173 -10.55 -11.99 28.55
C GLN A 173 -9.08 -12.37 28.50
N LEU A 174 -8.52 -12.66 27.32
CA LEU A 174 -7.13 -13.03 27.13
C LEU A 174 -6.19 -11.81 27.05
N ASP A 175 -6.75 -10.60 26.91
CA ASP A 175 -5.99 -9.36 26.77
C ASP A 175 -4.96 -9.18 27.90
N PRO A 176 -3.66 -8.98 27.58
CA PRO A 176 -2.62 -8.83 28.60
C PRO A 176 -2.81 -7.63 29.53
N ALA A 177 -3.54 -6.59 29.11
CA ALA A 177 -3.74 -5.38 29.91
C ALA A 177 -5.00 -5.46 30.78
N TYR A 178 -6.15 -5.78 30.20
CA TYR A 178 -7.46 -5.64 30.84
C TYR A 178 -8.24 -6.94 31.04
N GLY A 179 -7.79 -8.05 30.44
CA GLY A 179 -8.48 -9.33 30.51
C GLY A 179 -8.57 -9.89 31.94
N ARG A 180 -9.58 -10.72 32.22
CA ARG A 180 -9.64 -11.47 33.50
C ARG A 180 -8.71 -12.69 33.49
N THR A 181 -8.47 -13.27 32.32
CA THR A 181 -7.67 -14.47 32.11
C THR A 181 -6.45 -14.12 31.24
N LYS A 182 -5.68 -13.14 31.71
CA LYS A 182 -4.61 -12.48 30.93
C LYS A 182 -3.57 -13.48 30.44
N VAL A 183 -3.25 -13.42 29.16
CA VAL A 183 -2.08 -14.12 28.61
C VAL A 183 -0.82 -13.36 29.01
N GLN A 184 0.13 -14.06 29.63
CA GLN A 184 1.42 -13.48 30.01
C GLN A 184 2.49 -13.76 28.94
N LEU A 185 3.03 -12.69 28.38
CA LEU A 185 4.18 -12.71 27.49
C LEU A 185 5.44 -12.56 28.35
N SER A 186 6.06 -13.69 28.66
CA SER A 186 7.11 -13.82 29.67
C SER A 186 8.50 -13.51 29.11
N THR A 187 8.71 -13.71 27.81
CA THR A 187 10.03 -13.47 27.19
C THR A 187 10.08 -12.10 26.49
N PRO A 188 11.28 -11.51 26.29
CA PRO A 188 11.44 -10.35 25.42
C PRO A 188 10.93 -10.60 24.00
N GLU A 189 11.22 -11.76 23.42
CA GLU A 189 10.85 -12.11 22.05
C GLU A 189 9.32 -12.18 21.87
N GLU A 190 8.59 -12.77 22.84
CA GLU A 190 7.13 -12.78 22.84
C GLU A 190 6.54 -11.36 22.86
N ARG A 191 7.14 -10.46 23.65
CA ARG A 191 6.71 -9.05 23.76
C ARG A 191 7.04 -8.25 22.51
N ASP A 192 8.21 -8.45 21.93
CA ASP A 192 8.63 -7.75 20.72
C ASP A 192 7.76 -8.14 19.52
N ARG A 193 7.45 -9.44 19.36
CA ARG A 193 6.48 -9.92 18.35
C ARG A 193 5.10 -9.32 18.56
N TYR A 194 4.61 -9.31 19.79
CA TYR A 194 3.31 -8.73 20.14
C TYR A 194 3.24 -7.24 19.76
N ILE A 195 4.27 -6.46 20.09
CA ILE A 195 4.36 -5.05 19.72
C ILE A 195 4.42 -4.90 18.20
N SER A 196 5.27 -5.67 17.52
CA SER A 196 5.43 -5.64 16.05
C SER A 196 4.09 -5.86 15.34
N ILE A 197 3.40 -6.96 15.67
CA ILE A 197 2.12 -7.31 15.04
C ILE A 197 1.06 -6.22 15.29
N LEU A 198 0.93 -5.74 16.53
CA LEU A 198 -0.15 -4.82 16.92
C LEU A 198 0.15 -3.34 16.65
N THR A 199 1.39 -3.01 16.28
CA THR A 199 1.78 -1.71 15.72
C THR A 199 1.78 -1.68 14.20
N THR A 200 1.56 -2.83 13.55
CA THR A 200 1.39 -2.90 12.09
C THR A 200 0.06 -2.23 11.70
N PRO A 201 -0.01 -1.48 10.59
CA PRO A 201 -1.26 -0.85 10.12
C PRO A 201 -2.38 -1.83 9.73
N THR A 202 -2.15 -3.14 9.82
CA THR A 202 -3.15 -4.21 9.66
C THR A 202 -4.15 -4.21 10.83
N ILE A 203 -3.67 -4.09 12.06
CA ILE A 203 -4.48 -4.20 13.28
C ILE A 203 -4.83 -2.82 13.84
N THR A 204 -5.36 -1.98 12.97
CA THR A 204 -5.90 -0.66 13.31
C THR A 204 -7.26 -0.79 14.01
N CYS A 205 -7.57 0.15 14.92
CA CYS A 205 -8.91 0.28 15.52
C CYS A 205 -9.63 1.50 14.92
N GLU A 206 -9.48 1.69 13.61
CA GLU A 206 -9.92 2.85 12.85
C GLU A 206 -11.44 2.96 12.74
N PHE A 207 -12.16 1.83 12.73
CA PHE A 207 -13.61 1.81 12.59
C PHE A 207 -14.36 2.18 13.88
N CYS A 208 -13.70 2.06 15.03
CA CYS A 208 -14.31 2.33 16.34
C CYS A 208 -13.67 3.51 17.05
N CYS A 209 -12.35 3.48 17.27
CA CYS A 209 -11.64 4.47 18.09
C CYS A 209 -10.83 5.48 17.26
N GLY A 210 -10.75 5.30 15.93
CA GLY A 210 -9.97 6.16 15.04
C GLY A 210 -8.44 6.07 15.23
N VAL A 211 -7.94 5.09 15.99
CA VAL A 211 -6.49 4.91 16.23
C VAL A 211 -5.86 3.99 15.18
N LYS A 212 -4.58 4.26 14.87
CA LYS A 212 -3.84 3.59 13.78
C LYS A 212 -3.18 2.27 14.16
N THR A 213 -3.14 1.92 15.44
CA THR A 213 -2.53 0.70 15.96
C THR A 213 -3.32 0.24 17.17
N ALA A 214 -3.24 -1.05 17.52
CA ALA A 214 -3.90 -1.60 18.71
C ALA A 214 -3.07 -1.42 19.98
N VAL A 215 -1.74 -1.26 19.83
CA VAL A 215 -0.82 -0.89 20.90
C VAL A 215 0.12 0.24 20.47
N THR A 216 0.70 0.93 21.44
CA THR A 216 1.77 1.91 21.25
C THR A 216 3.10 1.20 21.04
N GLN A 217 4.14 1.94 20.65
CA GLN A 217 5.49 1.39 20.41
C GLN A 217 6.14 0.75 21.66
N ASP A 218 5.65 1.09 22.86
CA ASP A 218 6.03 0.48 24.14
C ASP A 218 5.05 -0.62 24.61
N GLY A 219 4.14 -1.06 23.74
CA GLY A 219 3.23 -2.18 23.99
C GLY A 219 2.01 -1.88 24.85
N ARG A 220 1.76 -0.62 25.20
CA ARG A 220 0.54 -0.22 25.93
C ARG A 220 -0.68 -0.17 25.00
N PRO A 221 -1.88 -0.50 25.48
CA PRO A 221 -3.11 -0.35 24.70
C PRO A 221 -3.33 1.08 24.20
N THR A 222 -3.75 1.24 22.94
CA THR A 222 -4.17 2.54 22.37
C THR A 222 -5.66 2.80 22.53
N CYS A 223 -6.48 1.75 22.61
CA CYS A 223 -7.91 1.84 22.86
C CYS A 223 -8.39 0.81 23.90
N GLY A 224 -9.43 1.19 24.64
CA GLY A 224 -10.05 0.40 25.69
C GLY A 224 -11.31 -0.37 25.27
N CYS A 225 -11.68 -0.40 23.99
CA CYS A 225 -12.86 -1.15 23.54
C CYS A 225 -12.64 -2.66 23.56
N LYS A 226 -13.74 -3.42 23.70
CA LYS A 226 -13.69 -4.89 23.77
C LYS A 226 -13.09 -5.53 22.50
N HIS A 227 -13.31 -4.94 21.31
CA HIS A 227 -12.68 -5.42 20.08
C HIS A 227 -11.16 -5.33 20.13
N SER A 228 -10.62 -4.21 20.65
CA SER A 228 -9.18 -4.04 20.80
C SER A 228 -8.63 -5.01 21.84
N TRP A 229 -9.37 -5.29 22.91
CA TRP A 229 -9.00 -6.33 23.89
C TRP A 229 -8.95 -7.71 23.24
N ALA A 230 -9.93 -8.05 22.40
CA ALA A 230 -9.94 -9.33 21.71
C ALA A 230 -8.81 -9.44 20.68
N MET A 231 -8.53 -8.40 19.89
CA MET A 231 -7.41 -8.42 18.95
C MET A 231 -6.08 -8.64 19.67
N ARG A 232 -5.81 -7.86 20.74
CA ARG A 232 -4.59 -8.01 21.54
C ARG A 232 -4.53 -9.35 22.28
N GLY A 233 -5.64 -9.79 22.86
CA GLY A 233 -5.77 -11.07 23.56
C GLY A 233 -5.51 -12.26 22.65
N LEU A 234 -6.07 -12.25 21.44
CA LEU A 234 -5.82 -13.28 20.45
C LEU A 234 -4.36 -13.27 19.99
N THR A 235 -3.79 -12.10 19.66
CA THR A 235 -2.38 -12.00 19.28
C THR A 235 -1.48 -12.59 20.37
N ALA A 236 -1.68 -12.20 21.62
CA ALA A 236 -0.91 -12.72 22.75
C ALA A 236 -1.07 -14.24 22.91
N TYR A 237 -2.30 -14.74 22.79
CA TYR A 237 -2.60 -16.17 22.88
C TYR A 237 -1.89 -16.96 21.76
N LEU A 238 -1.94 -16.49 20.52
CA LEU A 238 -1.33 -17.17 19.38
C LEU A 238 0.20 -17.20 19.48
N ILE A 239 0.83 -16.07 19.82
CA ILE A 239 2.28 -16.00 20.07
C ILE A 239 2.69 -17.02 21.13
N LYS A 240 1.90 -17.14 22.20
CA LYS A 240 2.25 -17.98 23.36
C LYS A 240 2.06 -19.47 23.10
N ASN A 241 0.99 -19.85 22.41
CA ASN A 241 0.57 -21.24 22.31
C ASN A 241 0.92 -21.87 20.96
N TYR A 242 1.23 -21.07 19.94
CA TYR A 242 1.58 -21.50 18.60
C TYR A 242 2.85 -20.76 18.12
N PRO A 243 4.00 -20.95 18.81
CA PRO A 243 5.23 -20.22 18.52
C PRO A 243 5.76 -20.44 17.09
N GLU A 244 5.35 -21.53 16.45
CA GLU A 244 5.66 -21.88 15.06
C GLU A 244 4.97 -20.99 14.03
N LEU A 245 3.87 -20.31 14.38
CA LEU A 245 3.21 -19.38 13.47
C LEU A 245 4.08 -18.14 13.25
N SER A 246 4.17 -17.73 11.99
CA SER A 246 4.77 -16.45 11.62
C SER A 246 3.90 -15.26 12.05
N ASP A 247 4.50 -14.07 12.10
CA ASP A 247 3.78 -12.83 12.43
C ASP A 247 2.65 -12.53 11.43
N ASP A 248 2.84 -12.89 10.14
CA ASP A 248 1.83 -12.74 9.10
C ASP A 248 0.66 -13.70 9.28
N GLU A 249 0.92 -14.96 9.65
CA GLU A 249 -0.13 -15.94 9.96
C GLU A 249 -0.95 -15.50 11.18
N ILE A 250 -0.30 -15.00 12.24
CA ILE A 250 -0.99 -14.44 13.42
C ILE A 250 -1.81 -13.22 13.03
N THR A 251 -1.23 -12.30 12.27
CA THR A 251 -1.92 -11.09 11.79
C THR A 251 -3.16 -11.46 10.99
N LYS A 252 -3.05 -12.43 10.09
CA LYS A 252 -4.19 -12.93 9.31
C LYS A 252 -5.31 -13.46 10.20
N GLU A 253 -5.00 -14.26 11.21
CA GLU A 253 -6.00 -14.75 12.16
C GLU A 253 -6.68 -13.62 12.93
N VAL A 254 -5.93 -12.59 13.34
CA VAL A 254 -6.51 -11.42 14.00
C VAL A 254 -7.41 -10.62 13.06
N VAL A 255 -7.01 -10.44 11.80
CA VAL A 255 -7.82 -9.73 10.79
C VAL A 255 -9.10 -10.49 10.45
N LYS A 256 -9.10 -11.83 10.45
CA LYS A 256 -10.33 -12.63 10.31
C LYS A 256 -11.39 -12.23 11.36
N TRP A 257 -10.97 -12.05 12.62
CA TRP A 257 -11.87 -11.54 13.66
C TRP A 257 -12.26 -10.09 13.46
N LYS A 258 -11.34 -9.22 13.00
CA LYS A 258 -11.67 -7.84 12.61
C LYS A 258 -12.78 -7.81 11.54
N GLY A 259 -12.73 -8.73 10.57
CA GLY A 259 -13.76 -8.96 9.56
C GLY A 259 -15.14 -9.24 10.17
N LEU A 260 -15.21 -10.08 11.19
CA LEU A 260 -16.45 -10.38 11.91
C LEU A 260 -16.92 -9.25 12.83
N PHE A 261 -16.00 -8.49 13.41
CA PHE A 261 -16.32 -7.38 14.31
C PHE A 261 -16.83 -6.15 13.56
N PHE A 262 -16.34 -5.91 12.34
CA PHE A 262 -16.67 -4.75 11.49
C PHE A 262 -17.00 -5.18 10.05
N PRO A 263 -18.03 -6.04 9.85
CA PRO A 263 -18.23 -6.73 8.58
C PRO A 263 -18.57 -5.76 7.45
N LYS A 264 -19.43 -4.78 7.71
CA LYS A 264 -19.81 -3.77 6.72
C LYS A 264 -18.61 -2.98 6.22
N GLN A 265 -17.78 -2.47 7.12
CA GLN A 265 -16.63 -1.62 6.77
C GLN A 265 -15.53 -2.43 6.07
N MET A 266 -15.28 -3.65 6.52
CA MET A 266 -14.27 -4.53 5.91
C MET A 266 -14.70 -4.96 4.50
N ILE A 267 -15.98 -5.31 4.28
CA ILE A 267 -16.51 -5.63 2.95
C ILE A 267 -16.46 -4.41 2.03
N GLN A 268 -16.92 -3.24 2.50
CA GLN A 268 -16.87 -2.01 1.71
C GLN A 268 -15.44 -1.66 1.30
N ARG A 269 -14.48 -1.78 2.22
CA ARG A 269 -13.06 -1.57 1.95
C ARG A 269 -12.55 -2.55 0.90
N TYR A 270 -12.83 -3.84 1.05
CA TYR A 270 -12.43 -4.87 0.09
C TYR A 270 -12.94 -4.56 -1.33
N VAL A 271 -14.23 -4.24 -1.47
CA VAL A 271 -14.84 -3.91 -2.77
C VAL A 271 -14.21 -2.66 -3.37
N GLN A 272 -13.88 -1.66 -2.57
CA GLN A 272 -13.20 -0.45 -3.05
C GLN A 272 -11.76 -0.74 -3.50
N GLU A 273 -11.02 -1.55 -2.76
CA GLU A 273 -9.60 -1.81 -3.01
C GLU A 273 -9.37 -2.79 -4.15
N THR A 274 -10.29 -3.74 -4.35
CA THR A 274 -10.28 -4.62 -5.54
C THR A 274 -10.42 -3.83 -6.85
N GLN A 275 -11.14 -2.70 -6.84
CA GLN A 275 -11.26 -1.83 -8.01
C GLN A 275 -9.96 -1.11 -8.36
N THR A 276 -9.15 -0.75 -7.36
CA THR A 276 -7.89 -0.03 -7.57
C THR A 276 -6.68 -0.97 -7.67
N GLY A 277 -6.83 -2.21 -7.18
CA GLY A 277 -5.73 -3.15 -7.00
C GLY A 277 -4.73 -2.73 -5.92
N GLN A 278 -5.05 -1.69 -5.14
CA GLN A 278 -4.25 -1.22 -4.02
C GLN A 278 -4.90 -1.67 -2.73
N TYR A 279 -4.32 -2.68 -2.08
CA TYR A 279 -4.86 -3.27 -0.86
C TYR A 279 -4.23 -2.65 0.37
N THR A 280 -5.04 -2.31 1.37
CA THR A 280 -4.53 -2.03 2.71
C THR A 280 -3.92 -3.30 3.30
N PRO A 281 -3.04 -3.14 4.30
CA PRO A 281 -2.37 -4.30 4.89
C PRO A 281 -3.33 -5.36 5.44
N ASP A 282 -4.47 -4.98 6.02
CA ASP A 282 -5.46 -5.93 6.53
C ASP A 282 -6.15 -6.73 5.41
N ILE A 283 -6.55 -6.07 4.33
CA ILE A 283 -7.08 -6.79 3.15
C ILE A 283 -6.00 -7.70 2.55
N ALA A 284 -4.76 -7.23 2.43
CA ALA A 284 -3.65 -8.03 1.95
C ALA A 284 -3.41 -9.28 2.82
N ALA A 285 -3.51 -9.17 4.15
CA ALA A 285 -3.37 -10.31 5.06
C ALA A 285 -4.44 -11.38 4.84
N LEU A 286 -5.68 -10.99 4.54
CA LEU A 286 -6.75 -11.95 4.20
C LEU A 286 -6.48 -12.64 2.87
N LEU A 287 -5.85 -11.94 1.92
CA LEU A 287 -5.54 -12.44 0.58
C LEU A 287 -4.31 -13.36 0.53
N LEU A 288 -3.57 -13.57 1.63
CA LEU A 288 -2.35 -14.39 1.65
C LEU A 288 -2.53 -15.85 1.17
N ASP A 289 -3.74 -16.41 1.25
CA ASP A 289 -4.05 -17.77 0.76
C ASP A 289 -4.90 -17.77 -0.52
N VAL A 290 -5.19 -16.60 -1.09
CA VAL A 290 -5.93 -16.51 -2.35
C VAL A 290 -4.94 -16.70 -3.48
N ASP A 291 -5.27 -17.63 -4.38
CA ASP A 291 -4.46 -17.94 -5.55
C ASP A 291 -4.23 -16.68 -6.42
N GLU A 292 -2.99 -16.45 -6.85
CA GLU A 292 -2.60 -15.27 -7.62
C GLU A 292 -3.34 -15.19 -8.97
N GLU A 293 -3.60 -16.33 -9.62
CA GLU A 293 -4.35 -16.38 -10.87
C GLU A 293 -5.81 -15.97 -10.64
N LYS A 294 -6.42 -16.38 -9.53
CA LYS A 294 -7.76 -15.89 -9.16
C LYS A 294 -7.77 -14.39 -8.89
N LEU A 295 -6.74 -13.87 -8.22
CA LEU A 295 -6.61 -12.42 -8.02
C LEU A 295 -6.49 -11.67 -9.35
N LYS A 296 -5.82 -12.25 -10.36
CA LYS A 296 -5.75 -11.68 -11.72
C LYS A 296 -7.11 -11.73 -12.41
N GLU A 297 -7.82 -12.84 -12.34
CA GLU A 297 -9.18 -12.99 -12.89
C GLU A 297 -10.14 -11.95 -12.30
N MET A 298 -10.11 -11.73 -10.98
CA MET A 298 -10.91 -10.70 -10.33
C MET A 298 -10.59 -9.29 -10.84
N LYS A 299 -9.29 -8.95 -10.95
CA LYS A 299 -8.86 -7.64 -11.48
C LYS A 299 -9.34 -7.43 -12.91
N GLN A 300 -9.29 -8.48 -13.74
CA GLN A 300 -9.76 -8.43 -15.12
C GLN A 300 -11.28 -8.26 -15.19
N ALA A 301 -12.04 -9.00 -14.38
CA ALA A 301 -13.51 -8.90 -14.31
C ALA A 301 -14.00 -7.51 -13.87
N VAL A 302 -13.28 -6.88 -12.94
CA VAL A 302 -13.58 -5.50 -12.53
C VAL A 302 -13.21 -4.51 -13.64
N ALA A 303 -12.05 -4.67 -14.29
CA ALA A 303 -11.60 -3.81 -15.37
C ALA A 303 -12.47 -3.90 -16.64
N SER A 304 -13.06 -5.06 -16.92
CA SER A 304 -13.94 -5.27 -18.09
C SER A 304 -15.31 -4.61 -17.94
N GLY A 305 -15.62 -3.97 -16.80
CA GLY A 305 -16.91 -3.30 -16.61
C GLY A 305 -18.09 -4.25 -16.66
N SER A 306 -17.85 -5.55 -16.48
CA SER A 306 -18.88 -6.58 -16.27
C SER A 306 -19.48 -6.40 -14.88
N GLN A 307 -20.11 -5.23 -14.66
CA GLN A 307 -21.04 -4.98 -13.56
C GLN A 307 -22.33 -5.75 -13.86
N GLN A 308 -22.26 -7.07 -13.76
CA GLN A 308 -23.44 -7.90 -13.61
C GLN A 308 -23.72 -8.12 -12.12
N GLY A 309 -23.56 -7.04 -11.34
CA GLY A 309 -23.99 -7.00 -9.95
C GLY A 309 -25.49 -6.73 -9.93
N SER A 310 -26.27 -7.80 -9.72
CA SER A 310 -27.70 -7.70 -9.41
C SER A 310 -27.92 -6.67 -8.30
N GLY A 311 -28.85 -5.74 -8.47
CA GLY A 311 -29.15 -4.69 -7.47
C GLY A 311 -29.46 -5.19 -6.05
N ASP A 312 -29.66 -6.49 -5.86
CA ASP A 312 -29.85 -7.14 -4.56
C ASP A 312 -28.59 -7.16 -3.66
N THR A 313 -27.38 -7.08 -4.23
CA THR A 313 -26.14 -7.17 -3.42
C THR A 313 -25.81 -5.89 -2.66
N ALA A 314 -26.15 -4.73 -3.23
CA ALA A 314 -26.03 -3.44 -2.53
C ALA A 314 -27.00 -3.35 -1.35
N ALA A 315 -28.19 -3.96 -1.45
CA ALA A 315 -29.10 -4.11 -0.32
C ALA A 315 -28.47 -4.97 0.77
N SER A 316 -27.86 -6.10 0.40
CA SER A 316 -27.22 -7.02 1.35
C SER A 316 -26.06 -6.41 2.16
N ILE A 317 -25.23 -5.53 1.60
CA ILE A 317 -24.15 -4.87 2.37
C ILE A 317 -24.74 -3.84 3.35
N ASN A 318 -25.81 -3.16 2.96
CA ASN A 318 -26.44 -2.15 3.81
C ASN A 318 -27.08 -2.75 5.06
N ASP A 319 -27.55 -3.99 4.95
CA ASP A 319 -28.17 -4.76 6.03
C ASP A 319 -27.16 -5.36 7.02
N LEU A 320 -25.86 -5.37 6.68
CA LEU A 320 -24.82 -5.84 7.60
C LEU A 320 -24.63 -4.86 8.76
N PRO A 321 -24.39 -5.37 9.98
CA PRO A 321 -24.11 -4.50 11.11
C PRO A 321 -22.78 -3.77 10.89
N SER A 322 -22.74 -2.48 11.24
CA SER A 322 -21.47 -1.73 11.27
C SER A 322 -20.53 -2.23 12.37
N MET A 323 -21.04 -2.93 13.38
CA MET A 323 -20.24 -3.44 14.47
C MET A 323 -20.97 -4.58 15.20
N VAL A 324 -20.24 -5.62 15.59
CA VAL A 324 -20.76 -6.73 16.38
C VAL A 324 -20.28 -6.62 17.83
N GLY A 325 -21.18 -6.75 18.81
CA GLY A 325 -20.82 -6.84 20.23
C GLY A 325 -20.83 -5.54 21.05
N GLY A 326 -21.19 -4.40 20.46
CA GLY A 326 -21.25 -3.11 21.17
C GLY A 326 -19.86 -2.55 21.55
N CYS A 327 -19.81 -1.27 21.95
CA CYS A 327 -18.59 -0.62 22.46
C CYS A 327 -18.39 -0.90 23.95
#